data_AF-A0A7X5U858-F1
#
_entry.id   AF-A0A7X5U858-F1
#
_cell.length_a   1.000
_cell.length_b   1.000
_cell.length_c   1.000
_cell.angle_alpha   90.00
_cell.angle_beta   90.00
_cell.angle_gamma   90.00
#
_symmetry.space_group_name_H-M   'P 1'
#
loop_
_entity.id
_entity.type
_entity.pdbx_description
1 polymer ?
#
loop_
_entity_poly.entity_id
_entity_poly.type
_entity_poly.pdbx_seq_one_letter_code
_entity_poly.pdbx_strand_id
1 'polypeptide(L)'
;MTGLLRLASTYLSLPLLFACAAAWLTYDMPAGYMEGIGLLSLAALLVMALDLITGPRLPQGIRLAGEYAGTREAFVALAFCALVGVFCVLDLALFSVPLWDKPSAYADMDGGREHIRHISAWCWVFPPVALLCVRRRWVRHAMLLAGILFPILVIDRNRIFASLFAMGLVLVMRREPGRRLPWLVVALLAVAGMSLFAVLGILRSGPLEGVTLPFGPVYLASPPGIRWLLLYVSAGPYNFASILAKHYGNADFLLNQVVPLRGSIATAGTNIPLDSPTINVGTEFFPFLMAMGPAGAFASIIALYGGLVWSVRRVRASASLFSLLIFLRMAYVAAMAPFAPQAFTFMSAAFIALCLSMQWFAACLPNRLAASLLSDTPMSP
;
A
#
# COMPACT_ATOMS: atom_id res chain seq x y z
N MET A 1 3.76 -20.38 5.65
CA MET A 1 3.18 -19.14 6.24
C MET A 1 2.50 -19.52 7.55
N THR A 2 2.65 -18.73 8.61
CA THR A 2 1.93 -18.95 9.88
C THR A 2 0.42 -18.81 9.68
N GLY A 3 -0.40 -19.33 10.60
CA GLY A 3 -1.86 -19.25 10.51
C GLY A 3 -2.40 -17.81 10.46
N LEU A 4 -1.73 -16.88 11.15
CA LEU A 4 -2.11 -15.47 11.21
C LEU A 4 -1.92 -14.75 9.87
N LEU A 5 -0.75 -14.84 9.23
CA LEU A 5 -0.49 -14.19 7.93
C LEU A 5 -1.40 -14.67 6.79
N ARG A 6 -2.19 -15.72 7.01
CA ARG A 6 -3.17 -16.23 6.04
C ARG A 6 -4.55 -15.61 6.19
N LEU A 7 -4.81 -14.90 7.28
CA LEU A 7 -6.03 -14.13 7.50
C LEU A 7 -6.01 -12.84 6.68
N ALA A 8 -7.15 -12.46 6.13
CA ALA A 8 -7.31 -11.18 5.45
C ALA A 8 -7.13 -10.04 6.47
N SER A 9 -7.85 -10.10 7.58
CA SER A 9 -7.82 -9.13 8.69
C SER A 9 -6.42 -8.82 9.21
N THR A 10 -5.44 -9.73 9.09
CA THR A 10 -4.07 -9.48 9.54
C THR A 10 -3.43 -8.26 8.86
N TYR A 11 -3.76 -8.01 7.59
CA TYR A 11 -3.18 -6.88 6.86
C TYR A 11 -3.90 -5.55 7.13
N LEU A 12 -5.03 -5.55 7.83
CA LEU A 12 -5.80 -4.36 8.18
C LEU A 12 -5.74 -4.09 9.69
N SER A 13 -6.20 -5.06 10.47
CA SER A 13 -6.42 -4.92 11.90
C SER A 13 -5.12 -4.85 12.69
N LEU A 14 -4.07 -5.63 12.37
CA LEU A 14 -2.81 -5.53 13.12
C LEU A 14 -2.13 -4.17 12.91
N PRO A 15 -1.98 -3.65 11.68
CA PRO A 15 -1.47 -2.30 11.47
C PRO A 15 -2.32 -1.22 12.16
N LEU A 16 -3.65 -1.36 12.13
CA LEU A 16 -4.55 -0.40 12.78
C LEU A 16 -4.43 -0.42 14.30
N LEU A 17 -4.39 -1.61 14.92
CA LEU A 17 -4.17 -1.76 16.36
C LEU A 17 -2.79 -1.24 16.77
N PHE A 18 -1.75 -1.54 15.98
CA PHE A 18 -0.41 -1.04 16.22
C PHE A 18 -0.36 0.49 16.15
N ALA A 19 -1.01 1.09 15.16
CA ALA A 19 -1.09 2.55 15.03
C ALA A 19 -1.87 3.21 16.18
N CYS A 20 -2.96 2.58 16.63
CA CYS A 20 -3.73 3.06 17.79
C CYS A 20 -2.91 2.99 19.09
N ALA A 21 -2.21 1.87 19.33
CA ALA A 21 -1.32 1.72 20.46
C ALA A 21 -0.15 2.72 20.40
N ALA A 22 0.45 2.90 19.22
CA ALA A 22 1.50 3.88 19.00
C ALA A 22 1.00 5.30 19.28
N ALA A 23 -0.20 5.67 18.84
CA ALA A 23 -0.80 6.96 19.15
C ALA A 23 -0.99 7.16 20.64
N TRP A 24 -1.60 6.19 21.33
CA TRP A 24 -1.79 6.25 22.77
C TRP A 24 -0.47 6.40 23.55
N LEU A 25 0.62 5.79 23.09
CA LEU A 25 1.94 5.91 23.71
C LEU A 25 2.71 7.19 23.31
N THR A 26 2.38 7.78 22.16
CA THR A 26 3.10 8.93 21.59
C THR A 26 2.58 10.26 22.09
N TYR A 27 1.28 10.37 22.38
CA TYR A 27 0.63 11.62 22.75
C TYR A 27 0.05 11.59 24.15
N ASP A 28 0.15 12.71 24.86
CA ASP A 28 -0.67 13.01 26.02
C ASP A 28 -2.08 13.36 25.54
N MET A 29 -2.92 12.34 25.43
CA MET A 29 -4.22 12.42 24.77
C MET A 29 -5.15 13.47 25.42
N PRO A 30 -5.61 14.48 24.67
CA PRO A 30 -6.61 15.42 25.15
C PRO A 30 -7.94 14.73 25.50
N ALA A 31 -8.76 15.41 26.30
CA ALA A 31 -10.08 14.92 26.69
C ALA A 31 -10.95 14.59 25.45
N GLY A 32 -11.60 13.43 25.48
CA GLY A 32 -12.45 12.93 24.39
C GLY A 32 -11.72 12.20 23.27
N TYR A 33 -10.40 12.32 23.13
CA TYR A 33 -9.68 11.73 21.97
C TYR A 33 -9.58 10.20 22.08
N MET A 34 -9.64 9.67 23.29
CA MET A 34 -9.65 8.22 23.52
C MET A 34 -10.84 7.52 22.88
N GLU A 35 -11.96 8.20 22.64
CA GLU A 35 -13.13 7.64 21.96
C GLU A 35 -12.80 7.25 20.51
N GLY A 36 -12.03 8.08 19.80
CA GLY A 36 -11.63 7.78 18.43
C GLY A 36 -10.63 6.64 18.34
N ILE A 37 -9.67 6.60 19.27
CA ILE A 37 -8.74 5.48 19.40
C ILE A 37 -9.50 4.19 19.74
N GLY A 38 -10.47 4.27 20.64
CA GLY A 38 -11.36 3.17 21.03
C GLY A 38 -12.17 2.65 19.85
N LEU A 39 -12.77 3.54 19.05
CA LEU A 39 -13.55 3.18 17.87
C LEU A 39 -12.72 2.41 16.85
N LEU A 40 -11.54 2.92 16.49
CA LEU A 40 -10.62 2.27 15.55
C LEU A 40 -10.16 0.90 16.07
N SER A 41 -9.81 0.83 17.36
CA SER A 41 -9.35 -0.41 18.00
C SER A 41 -10.46 -1.46 18.06
N LEU A 42 -11.67 -1.07 18.46
CA LEU A 42 -12.83 -1.96 18.51
C LEU A 42 -13.18 -2.46 17.11
N ALA A 43 -13.19 -1.59 16.11
CA ALA A 43 -13.45 -1.98 14.72
C ALA A 43 -12.41 -3.00 14.20
N ALA A 44 -11.12 -2.76 14.50
CA ALA A 44 -10.05 -3.69 14.14
C ALA A 44 -10.24 -5.08 14.78
N LEU A 45 -10.60 -5.12 16.07
CA LEU A 45 -10.86 -6.35 16.82
C LEU A 45 -12.09 -7.09 16.30
N LEU A 46 -13.18 -6.38 16.00
CA LEU A 46 -14.39 -6.96 15.41
C LEU A 46 -14.10 -7.57 14.04
N VAL A 47 -13.33 -6.89 13.20
CA VAL A 47 -12.88 -7.45 11.90
C VAL A 47 -12.03 -8.71 12.10
N MET A 48 -11.11 -8.73 13.07
CA MET A 48 -10.34 -9.94 13.37
C MET A 48 -11.23 -11.08 13.85
N ALA A 49 -12.17 -10.81 14.76
CA ALA A 49 -13.12 -11.81 15.24
C ALA A 49 -13.97 -12.38 14.10
N LEU A 50 -14.49 -11.51 13.22
CA LEU A 50 -15.27 -11.90 12.05
C LEU A 50 -14.45 -12.78 11.07
N ASP A 51 -13.20 -12.40 10.80
CA ASP A 51 -12.29 -13.15 9.91
C ASP A 51 -11.82 -14.48 10.51
N LEU A 52 -11.73 -14.57 11.84
CA LEU A 52 -11.46 -15.84 12.50
C LEU A 52 -12.59 -16.86 12.25
N ILE A 53 -13.84 -16.41 12.26
CA ILE A 53 -15.04 -17.25 12.09
C ILE A 53 -15.30 -17.57 10.60
N THR A 54 -15.28 -16.55 9.74
CA THR A 54 -15.80 -16.64 8.35
C THR A 54 -14.73 -16.45 7.28
N GLY A 55 -13.52 -16.09 7.69
CA GLY A 55 -12.47 -15.57 6.83
C GLY A 55 -11.87 -16.61 5.90
N PRO A 56 -11.91 -16.38 4.56
CA PRO A 56 -11.16 -17.23 3.66
C PRO A 56 -9.67 -17.08 3.96
N ARG A 57 -8.99 -18.20 4.18
CA ARG A 57 -7.55 -18.19 4.38
C ARG A 57 -6.81 -18.20 3.05
N LEU A 58 -5.75 -17.41 2.93
CA LEU A 58 -4.81 -17.55 1.82
C LEU A 58 -4.36 -19.01 1.71
N PRO A 59 -4.29 -19.59 0.51
CA PRO A 59 -3.88 -20.99 0.34
C PRO A 59 -2.45 -21.20 0.84
N GLN A 60 -2.17 -22.35 1.44
CA GLN A 60 -0.83 -22.67 1.91
C GLN A 60 0.06 -23.00 0.72
N GLY A 61 1.12 -22.22 0.53
CA GLY A 61 2.06 -22.44 -0.56
C GLY A 61 1.35 -22.34 -1.91
N ILE A 62 0.88 -21.14 -2.26
CA ILE A 62 0.58 -20.89 -3.67
C ILE A 62 1.83 -21.33 -4.43
N ARG A 63 1.68 -22.21 -5.42
CA ARG A 63 2.75 -22.58 -6.35
C ARG A 63 3.09 -21.37 -7.25
N LEU A 64 3.49 -20.26 -6.64
CA LEU A 64 4.00 -19.06 -7.29
C LEU A 64 5.40 -19.31 -7.86
N ALA A 65 6.07 -20.37 -7.40
CA ALA A 65 7.43 -20.70 -7.76
C ALA A 65 7.47 -21.48 -9.08
N GLY A 66 7.72 -20.79 -10.18
CA GLY A 66 8.13 -21.40 -11.45
C GLY A 66 7.06 -21.50 -12.53
N GLU A 67 5.78 -21.27 -12.20
CA GLU A 67 4.67 -21.49 -13.14
C GLU A 67 4.33 -20.27 -14.01
N TYR A 68 4.67 -19.03 -13.63
CA TYR A 68 4.33 -17.85 -14.45
C TYR A 68 5.34 -17.57 -15.56
N ALA A 69 6.62 -17.88 -15.34
CA ALA A 69 7.65 -17.54 -16.31
C ALA A 69 7.38 -18.28 -17.64
N GLY A 70 7.22 -17.52 -18.73
CA GLY A 70 6.90 -18.08 -20.05
C GLY A 70 5.42 -18.32 -20.32
N THR A 71 4.51 -17.90 -19.42
CA THR A 71 3.06 -17.93 -19.67
C THR A 71 2.56 -16.65 -20.34
N ARG A 72 1.31 -16.70 -20.82
CA ARG A 72 0.59 -15.54 -21.36
C ARG A 72 0.48 -14.41 -20.34
N GLU A 73 0.23 -14.75 -19.06
CA GLU A 73 0.14 -13.77 -17.99
C GLU A 73 1.47 -13.06 -17.76
N ALA A 74 2.60 -13.79 -17.79
CA ALA A 74 3.91 -13.16 -17.68
C ALA A 74 4.21 -12.25 -18.87
N PHE A 75 3.81 -12.63 -20.09
CA PHE A 75 3.97 -11.75 -21.25
C PHE A 75 3.24 -10.41 -21.07
N VAL A 76 1.96 -10.46 -20.70
CA VAL A 76 1.15 -9.26 -20.45
C VAL A 76 1.70 -8.43 -19.29
N ALA A 77 2.09 -9.07 -18.18
CA ALA A 77 2.66 -8.39 -17.03
C ALA A 77 4.03 -7.73 -17.32
N LEU A 78 4.86 -8.37 -18.14
CA LEU A 78 6.14 -7.79 -18.57
C LEU A 78 5.94 -6.63 -19.54
N ALA A 79 4.97 -6.72 -20.46
CA ALA A 79 4.59 -5.61 -21.33
C ALA A 79 4.09 -4.41 -20.51
N PHE A 80 3.25 -4.66 -19.51
CA PHE A 80 2.81 -3.65 -18.56
C PHE A 80 3.99 -3.03 -17.79
N CYS A 81 4.93 -3.85 -17.28
CA CYS A 81 6.11 -3.34 -16.60
C CYS A 81 7.01 -2.51 -17.52
N ALA A 82 7.13 -2.89 -18.80
CA ALA A 82 7.88 -2.11 -19.78
C ALA A 82 7.25 -0.74 -20.01
N LEU A 83 5.91 -0.68 -20.16
CA LEU A 83 5.17 0.57 -20.25
C LEU A 83 5.40 1.47 -19.02
N VAL A 84 5.21 0.93 -17.82
CA VAL A 84 5.47 1.66 -16.57
C VAL A 84 6.94 2.11 -16.50
N GLY A 85 7.88 1.28 -16.98
CA GLY A 85 9.30 1.62 -17.05
C GLY A 85 9.59 2.82 -17.95
N VAL A 86 8.95 2.90 -19.12
CA VAL A 86 9.02 4.07 -19.99
C VAL A 86 8.54 5.31 -19.25
N PHE A 87 7.41 5.24 -18.55
CA PHE A 87 6.89 6.36 -17.76
C PHE A 87 7.79 6.75 -16.59
N CYS A 88 8.50 5.81 -15.96
CA CYS A 88 9.51 6.13 -14.95
C CYS A 88 10.68 6.91 -15.56
N VAL A 89 11.14 6.52 -16.75
CA VAL A 89 12.21 7.24 -17.47
C VAL A 89 11.73 8.63 -17.89
N LEU A 90 10.51 8.75 -18.42
CA LEU A 90 9.92 10.03 -18.78
C LEU A 90 9.77 10.97 -17.58
N ASP A 91 9.38 10.46 -16.41
CA ASP A 91 9.28 11.25 -15.17
C ASP A 91 10.64 11.86 -14.78
N LEU A 92 11.71 11.07 -14.88
CA LEU A 92 13.08 11.52 -14.56
C LEU A 92 13.71 12.39 -15.65
N ALA A 93 13.31 12.24 -16.90
CA ALA A 93 13.89 12.96 -18.04
C ALA A 93 13.19 14.31 -18.30
N LEU A 94 11.88 14.38 -18.07
CA LEU A 94 11.06 15.57 -18.36
C LEU A 94 10.94 16.51 -17.15
N PHE A 95 11.18 16.03 -15.93
CA PHE A 95 11.02 16.82 -14.72
C PHE A 95 12.26 16.76 -13.84
N SER A 96 12.47 17.83 -13.07
CA SER A 96 13.54 17.91 -12.06
C SER A 96 13.43 16.75 -11.08
N VAL A 97 14.57 16.10 -10.81
CA VAL A 97 14.65 14.96 -9.89
C VAL A 97 14.60 15.52 -8.47
N PRO A 98 13.53 15.27 -7.69
CA PRO A 98 13.36 15.90 -6.38
C PRO A 98 14.52 15.67 -5.42
N LEU A 99 15.19 14.52 -5.52
CA LEU A 99 16.36 14.19 -4.69
C LEU A 99 17.59 15.05 -4.99
N TRP A 100 17.77 15.49 -6.23
CA TRP A 100 18.97 16.22 -6.66
C TRP A 100 18.75 17.73 -6.70
N ASP A 101 17.59 18.18 -7.16
CA ASP A 101 17.35 19.58 -7.43
C ASP A 101 16.71 20.28 -6.23
N LYS A 102 15.45 19.95 -5.94
CA LYS A 102 14.64 20.55 -4.89
C LYS A 102 13.64 19.54 -4.33
N PRO A 103 13.69 19.16 -3.04
CA PRO A 103 12.72 18.24 -2.44
C PRO A 103 11.27 18.73 -2.55
N SER A 104 11.05 20.05 -2.54
CA SER A 104 9.73 20.66 -2.73
C SER A 104 9.15 20.41 -4.13
N ALA A 105 9.98 20.18 -5.14
CA ALA A 105 9.53 19.83 -6.49
C ALA A 105 8.79 18.48 -6.52
N TYR A 106 8.80 17.69 -5.46
CA TYR A 106 7.88 16.56 -5.34
C TYR A 106 6.41 16.99 -5.36
N ALA A 107 6.06 18.09 -4.70
CA ALA A 107 4.66 18.53 -4.57
C ALA A 107 4.14 19.23 -5.83
N ASP A 108 5.03 19.62 -6.73
CA ASP A 108 4.69 20.23 -8.01
C ASP A 108 4.15 19.17 -8.98
N MET A 109 2.93 19.38 -9.46
CA MET A 109 2.19 18.51 -10.38
C MET A 109 1.89 19.19 -11.72
N ASP A 110 2.46 20.37 -11.96
CA ASP A 110 2.22 21.17 -13.16
C ASP A 110 2.82 20.51 -14.42
N GLY A 111 2.44 21.03 -15.59
CA GLY A 111 3.04 20.62 -16.88
C GLY A 111 2.77 19.17 -17.28
N GLY A 112 1.67 18.57 -16.80
CA GLY A 112 1.29 17.18 -17.11
C GLY A 112 2.04 16.12 -16.30
N ARG A 113 2.84 16.55 -15.31
CA ARG A 113 3.57 15.64 -14.41
C ARG A 113 2.66 14.70 -13.66
N GLU A 114 1.46 15.15 -13.30
CA GLU A 114 0.42 14.33 -12.67
C GLU A 114 0.10 13.07 -13.47
N HIS A 115 -0.11 13.19 -14.79
CA HIS A 115 -0.44 12.05 -15.66
C HIS A 115 0.69 11.04 -15.75
N ILE A 116 1.93 11.53 -15.89
CA ILE A 116 3.12 10.67 -15.94
C ILE A 116 3.29 9.95 -14.60
N ARG A 117 3.10 10.68 -13.50
CA ARG A 117 3.19 10.13 -12.14
C ARG A 117 2.12 9.13 -11.80
N HIS A 118 0.91 9.25 -12.35
CA HIS A 118 -0.14 8.25 -12.16
C HIS A 118 0.27 6.89 -12.72
N ILE A 119 0.94 6.86 -13.87
CA ILE A 119 1.41 5.61 -14.48
C ILE A 119 2.71 5.14 -13.82
N SER A 120 3.68 6.04 -13.61
CA SER A 120 4.95 5.72 -12.95
C SER A 120 4.77 5.26 -11.50
N ALA A 121 3.64 5.62 -10.85
CA ALA A 121 3.28 5.15 -9.51
C ALA A 121 3.15 3.63 -9.40
N TRP A 122 2.86 2.94 -10.50
CA TRP A 122 2.75 1.47 -10.52
C TRP A 122 4.10 0.76 -10.58
N CYS A 123 5.23 1.47 -10.45
CA CYS A 123 6.58 0.89 -10.38
C CYS A 123 6.74 -0.15 -9.26
N TRP A 124 5.88 -0.12 -8.23
CA TRP A 124 5.83 -1.11 -7.16
C TRP A 124 5.51 -2.53 -7.65
N VAL A 125 5.00 -2.67 -8.87
CA VAL A 125 4.74 -3.97 -9.52
C VAL A 125 6.04 -4.60 -10.04
N PHE A 126 7.13 -3.84 -10.21
CA PHE A 126 8.39 -4.41 -10.72
C PHE A 126 8.94 -5.52 -9.83
N PRO A 127 9.06 -5.37 -8.49
CA PRO A 127 9.57 -6.44 -7.66
C PRO A 127 8.76 -7.75 -7.70
N PRO A 128 7.42 -7.76 -7.51
CA PRO A 128 6.66 -9.00 -7.59
C PRO A 128 6.73 -9.64 -8.98
N VAL A 129 6.66 -8.88 -10.08
CA VAL A 129 6.77 -9.44 -11.44
C VAL A 129 8.19 -9.95 -11.72
N ALA A 130 9.23 -9.26 -11.26
CA ALA A 130 10.61 -9.71 -11.42
C ALA A 130 10.86 -11.06 -10.72
N LEU A 131 10.29 -11.25 -9.52
CA LEU A 131 10.44 -12.49 -8.75
C LEU A 131 9.65 -13.67 -9.32
N LEU A 132 8.55 -13.41 -10.03
CA LEU A 132 7.61 -14.44 -10.49
C LEU A 132 7.74 -14.77 -11.99
N CYS A 133 8.02 -13.78 -12.84
CA CYS A 133 7.93 -13.91 -14.29
C CYS A 133 9.31 -13.94 -14.98
N VAL A 134 10.35 -13.38 -14.37
CA VAL A 134 11.65 -13.15 -15.05
C VAL A 134 12.65 -14.28 -14.76
N ARG A 135 13.08 -14.98 -15.83
CA ARG A 135 14.11 -16.04 -15.75
C ARG A 135 15.54 -15.49 -15.78
N ARG A 136 15.80 -14.49 -16.61
CA ARG A 136 17.16 -13.93 -16.79
C ARG A 136 17.56 -13.14 -15.54
N ARG A 137 18.68 -13.55 -14.92
CA ARG A 137 19.14 -12.97 -13.65
C ARG A 137 19.31 -11.45 -13.74
N TRP A 138 19.98 -10.94 -14.77
CA TRP A 138 20.24 -9.50 -14.89
C TRP A 138 18.95 -8.67 -15.01
N VAL A 139 17.99 -9.09 -15.86
CA VAL A 139 16.70 -8.41 -16.02
C VAL A 139 15.95 -8.37 -14.69
N ARG A 140 15.96 -9.49 -13.96
CA ARG A 140 15.31 -9.59 -12.65
C ARG A 140 15.92 -8.60 -11.65
N HIS A 141 17.24 -8.52 -11.57
CA HIS A 141 17.90 -7.57 -10.66
C HIS A 141 17.67 -6.12 -11.10
N ALA A 142 17.69 -5.83 -12.41
CA ALA A 142 17.39 -4.50 -12.94
C ALA A 142 15.98 -4.04 -12.57
N MET A 143 14.97 -4.92 -12.71
CA MET A 143 13.59 -4.61 -12.31
C MET A 143 13.43 -4.44 -10.79
N LEU A 144 14.06 -5.31 -9.99
CA LEU A 144 14.08 -5.17 -8.53
C LEU A 144 14.68 -3.83 -8.11
N LEU A 145 15.83 -3.47 -8.70
CA LEU A 145 16.53 -2.23 -8.43
C LEU A 145 15.70 -1.02 -8.88
N ALA A 146 15.11 -1.06 -10.07
CA ALA A 146 14.24 0.00 -10.59
C ALA A 146 13.04 0.26 -9.66
N GLY A 147 12.41 -0.79 -9.14
CA GLY A 147 11.27 -0.67 -8.22
C GLY A 147 11.62 -0.03 -6.87
N ILE A 148 12.91 0.04 -6.51
CA ILE A 148 13.40 0.65 -5.27
C ILE A 148 14.02 2.03 -5.54
N LEU A 149 14.91 2.14 -6.54
CA LEU A 149 15.63 3.37 -6.85
C LEU A 149 14.72 4.47 -7.38
N PHE A 150 13.78 4.15 -8.27
CA PHE A 150 12.91 5.18 -8.86
C PHE A 150 12.12 5.94 -7.77
N PRO A 151 11.42 5.25 -6.84
CA PRO A 151 10.77 5.92 -5.71
C PRO A 151 11.71 6.74 -4.81
N ILE A 152 12.97 6.34 -4.64
CA ILE A 152 13.98 7.12 -3.89
C ILE A 152 14.30 8.42 -4.63
N LEU A 153 14.56 8.35 -5.94
CA LEU A 153 14.87 9.52 -6.78
C LEU A 153 13.73 10.54 -6.76
N VAL A 154 12.47 10.06 -6.74
CA VAL A 154 11.30 10.94 -6.64
C VAL A 154 10.87 11.25 -5.20
N ILE A 155 11.56 10.79 -4.16
CA ILE A 155 11.19 11.02 -2.73
C ILE A 155 9.73 10.58 -2.43
N ASP A 156 9.29 9.47 -3.05
CA ASP A 156 7.96 8.88 -2.82
C ASP A 156 8.04 7.70 -1.84
N ARG A 157 7.75 8.02 -0.57
CA ARG A 157 7.74 7.07 0.55
C ARG A 157 6.72 5.95 0.37
N ASN A 158 5.56 6.24 -0.21
CA ASN A 158 4.49 5.26 -0.39
C ASN A 158 4.86 4.24 -1.46
N ARG A 159 5.44 4.69 -2.58
CA ARG A 159 5.92 3.78 -3.63
C ARG A 159 7.02 2.84 -3.13
N ILE A 160 7.97 3.34 -2.33
CA ILE A 160 9.01 2.49 -1.71
C ILE A 160 8.38 1.41 -0.85
N PHE A 161 7.46 1.78 0.05
CA PHE A 161 6.83 0.80 0.92
C PHE A 161 5.99 -0.21 0.15
N ALA A 162 5.27 0.21 -0.89
CA ALA A 162 4.53 -0.70 -1.76
C ALA A 162 5.47 -1.74 -2.40
N SER A 163 6.61 -1.31 -2.92
CA SER A 163 7.63 -2.18 -3.51
C SER A 163 8.19 -3.19 -2.49
N LEU A 164 8.63 -2.71 -1.33
CA LEU A 164 9.24 -3.54 -0.28
C LEU A 164 8.22 -4.51 0.34
N PHE A 165 7.00 -4.03 0.60
CA PHE A 165 5.90 -4.83 1.13
C PHE A 165 5.50 -5.94 0.16
N ALA A 166 5.26 -5.60 -1.12
CA ALA A 166 4.89 -6.58 -2.13
C ALA A 166 6.00 -7.61 -2.34
N MET A 167 7.26 -7.17 -2.38
CA MET A 167 8.42 -8.06 -2.47
C MET A 167 8.51 -9.01 -1.27
N GLY A 168 8.41 -8.48 -0.04
CA GLY A 168 8.44 -9.26 1.19
C GLY A 168 7.31 -10.29 1.24
N LEU A 169 6.09 -9.90 0.85
CA LEU A 169 4.95 -10.81 0.85
C LEU A 169 5.10 -11.91 -0.21
N VAL A 170 5.57 -11.59 -1.42
CA VAL A 170 5.88 -12.59 -2.45
C VAL A 170 6.95 -13.57 -1.98
N LEU A 171 8.02 -13.10 -1.32
CA LEU A 171 9.07 -13.98 -0.78
C LEU A 171 8.51 -14.94 0.28
N VAL A 172 7.58 -14.48 1.12
CA VAL A 172 6.91 -15.29 2.14
C VAL A 172 5.93 -16.28 1.52
N MET A 173 5.18 -15.89 0.48
CA MET A 173 4.17 -16.69 -0.19
C MET A 173 4.75 -17.76 -1.13
N ARG A 174 5.86 -17.47 -1.81
CA ARG A 174 6.55 -18.39 -2.73
C ARG A 174 7.25 -19.55 -2.00
N ARG A 175 7.33 -19.48 -0.67
CA ARG A 175 8.08 -20.43 0.14
C ARG A 175 7.44 -21.80 0.17
N GLU A 176 8.26 -22.84 0.01
CA GLU A 176 7.85 -24.23 0.24
C GLU A 176 7.38 -24.46 1.70
N PRO A 177 6.34 -25.28 1.93
CA PRO A 177 5.78 -25.53 3.25
C PRO A 177 6.79 -26.03 4.30
N GLY A 178 7.90 -26.67 3.91
CA GLY A 178 8.89 -27.25 4.84
C GLY A 178 10.14 -26.41 5.17
N ARG A 179 10.43 -25.31 4.45
CA ARG A 179 11.67 -24.53 4.70
C ARG A 179 11.55 -23.66 5.98
N ARG A 180 12.58 -22.93 6.40
CA ARG A 180 12.43 -21.87 7.43
C ARG A 180 11.96 -20.57 6.78
N LEU A 181 11.22 -19.74 7.51
CA LEU A 181 10.81 -18.42 7.00
C LEU A 181 12.06 -17.55 6.85
N PRO A 182 12.21 -16.77 5.76
CA PRO A 182 13.37 -15.91 5.56
C PRO A 182 13.26 -14.65 6.43
N TRP A 183 13.04 -14.83 7.74
CA TRP A 183 12.81 -13.74 8.69
C TRP A 183 13.96 -12.75 8.73
N LEU A 184 15.20 -13.21 8.55
CA LEU A 184 16.35 -12.31 8.45
C LEU A 184 16.20 -11.36 7.25
N VAL A 185 15.84 -11.86 6.07
CA VAL A 185 15.64 -11.03 4.88
C VAL A 185 14.45 -10.10 5.07
N VAL A 186 13.33 -10.60 5.59
CA VAL A 186 12.14 -9.79 5.85
C VAL A 186 12.44 -8.69 6.89
N ALA A 187 13.18 -9.01 7.95
CA ALA A 187 13.60 -8.05 8.96
C ALA A 187 14.57 -7.00 8.38
N LEU A 188 15.56 -7.43 7.57
CA LEU A 188 16.46 -6.50 6.88
C LEU A 188 15.71 -5.57 5.93
N LEU A 189 14.72 -6.08 5.18
CA LEU A 189 13.86 -5.27 4.33
C LEU A 189 13.02 -4.27 5.14
N ALA A 190 12.49 -4.70 6.30
CA ALA A 190 11.75 -3.83 7.19
C ALA A 190 12.63 -2.72 7.77
N VAL A 191 13.83 -3.05 8.26
CA VAL A 191 14.81 -2.09 8.78
C VAL A 191 15.22 -1.11 7.69
N ALA A 192 15.61 -1.60 6.51
CA ALA A 192 15.98 -0.75 5.38
C ALA A 192 14.82 0.18 4.97
N GLY A 193 13.59 -0.34 4.91
CA GLY A 193 12.40 0.46 4.62
C GLY A 193 12.15 1.55 5.66
N MET A 194 12.24 1.24 6.95
CA MET A 194 12.07 2.22 8.04
C MET A 194 13.18 3.28 8.02
N SER A 195 14.44 2.88 7.78
CA SER A 195 15.57 3.80 7.68
C SER A 195 15.42 4.74 6.48
N LEU A 196 15.13 4.21 5.29
CA LEU A 196 14.87 5.01 4.09
C LEU A 196 13.69 5.96 4.31
N PHE A 197 12.63 5.49 4.96
CA PHE A 197 11.48 6.31 5.29
C PHE A 197 11.83 7.49 6.19
N ALA A 198 12.58 7.24 7.28
CA ALA A 198 12.99 8.29 8.20
C ALA A 198 13.89 9.33 7.51
N VAL A 199 14.88 8.86 6.71
CA VAL A 199 15.78 9.74 5.96
C VAL A 199 15.02 10.59 4.93
N LEU A 200 14.17 9.96 4.11
CA LEU A 200 13.35 10.68 3.12
C LEU A 200 12.34 11.61 3.79
N GLY A 201 11.84 11.25 4.97
CA GLY A 201 10.99 12.12 5.79
C GLY A 201 11.70 13.41 6.19
N ILE A 202 12.90 13.30 6.74
CA ILE A 202 13.74 14.45 7.11
C ILE A 202 14.06 15.30 5.87
N LEU A 203 14.48 14.68 4.76
CA LEU A 203 14.84 15.38 3.53
C LEU A 203 13.67 16.14 2.91
N ARG A 204 12.45 15.58 2.99
CA ARG A 204 11.26 16.15 2.37
C ARG A 204 10.58 17.21 3.24
N SER A 205 10.48 16.94 4.54
CA SER A 205 9.62 17.70 5.45
C SER A 205 10.40 18.55 6.46
N GLY A 206 11.73 18.46 6.49
CA GLY A 206 12.58 19.22 7.41
C GLY A 206 12.65 18.64 8.83
N PRO A 207 13.27 19.36 9.78
CA PRO A 207 13.36 18.95 11.18
C PRO A 207 12.01 19.06 11.90
N LEU A 208 11.82 18.24 12.93
CA LEU A 208 10.57 18.17 13.72
C LEU A 208 10.48 19.23 14.84
N GLU A 209 11.45 20.11 14.97
CA GLU A 209 11.61 21.01 16.12
C GLU A 209 10.50 22.06 16.26
N GLY A 210 9.78 22.38 15.17
CA GLY A 210 8.66 23.31 15.18
C GLY A 210 7.27 22.66 15.34
N VAL A 211 7.18 21.34 15.49
CA VAL A 211 5.89 20.64 15.58
C VAL A 211 5.35 20.71 17.01
N THR A 212 4.30 21.50 17.21
CA THR A 212 3.60 21.62 18.50
C THR A 212 2.39 20.69 18.53
N LEU A 213 2.58 19.47 19.05
CA LEU A 213 1.52 18.53 19.41
C LEU A 213 1.73 18.11 20.88
N PRO A 214 0.69 17.61 21.58
CA PRO A 214 0.82 17.15 22.96
C PRO A 214 1.59 15.83 23.01
N PHE A 215 2.89 15.87 22.75
CA PHE A 215 3.75 14.70 22.73
C PHE A 215 4.07 14.24 24.15
N GLY A 216 3.87 12.95 24.40
CA GLY A 216 4.18 12.33 25.69
C GLY A 216 5.67 12.03 25.86
N PRO A 217 6.06 11.50 27.04
CA PRO A 217 7.46 11.27 27.40
C PRO A 217 8.22 10.35 26.45
N VAL A 218 7.57 9.32 25.91
CA VAL A 218 8.17 8.34 25.00
C VAL A 218 8.67 9.02 23.72
N TYR A 219 7.87 9.93 23.16
CA TYR A 219 8.25 10.67 21.95
C TYR A 219 9.39 11.64 22.23
N LEU A 220 9.27 12.40 23.32
CA LEU A 220 10.27 13.41 23.70
C LEU A 220 11.63 12.79 24.04
N ALA A 221 11.66 11.60 24.64
CA ALA A 221 12.91 10.88 24.91
C ALA A 221 13.53 10.18 23.69
N SER A 222 12.77 10.03 22.59
CA SER A 222 13.21 9.27 21.42
C SER A 222 14.19 10.06 20.52
N PRO A 223 15.16 9.39 19.87
CA PRO A 223 16.01 10.02 18.84
C PRO A 223 15.22 10.55 17.64
N PRO A 224 15.76 11.52 16.87
CA PRO A 224 15.06 12.17 15.75
C PRO A 224 14.46 11.21 14.72
N GLY A 225 15.21 10.15 14.34
CA GLY A 225 14.72 9.14 13.40
C GLY A 225 13.53 8.34 13.94
N ILE A 226 13.52 8.04 15.25
CA ILE A 226 12.41 7.34 15.91
C ILE A 226 11.22 8.29 16.05
N ARG A 227 11.42 9.57 16.37
CA ARG A 227 10.36 10.57 16.40
C ARG A 227 9.62 10.67 15.06
N TRP A 228 10.34 10.61 13.93
CA TRP A 228 9.74 10.57 12.60
C TRP A 228 8.85 9.33 12.38
N LEU A 229 9.32 8.16 12.80
CA LEU A 229 8.56 6.92 12.70
C LEU A 229 7.32 6.95 13.60
N LEU A 230 7.47 7.36 14.86
CA LEU A 230 6.37 7.49 15.81
C LEU A 230 5.32 8.47 15.31
N LEU A 231 5.74 9.67 14.90
CA LEU A 231 4.83 10.68 14.36
C LEU A 231 4.04 10.13 13.17
N TYR A 232 4.71 9.50 12.20
CA TYR A 232 4.04 9.01 11.01
C TYR A 232 3.07 7.86 11.28
N VAL A 233 3.46 6.93 12.15
CA VAL A 233 2.62 5.79 12.53
C VAL A 233 1.40 6.23 13.34
N SER A 234 1.53 7.30 14.14
CA SER A 234 0.52 7.68 15.12
C SER A 234 -0.36 8.88 14.71
N ALA A 235 0.10 9.73 13.79
CA ALA A 235 -0.60 10.96 13.43
C ALA A 235 -1.99 10.70 12.83
N GLY A 236 -2.15 9.63 12.03
CA GLY A 236 -3.44 9.28 11.45
C GLY A 236 -4.52 8.99 12.49
N PRO A 237 -4.32 8.01 13.41
CA PRO A 237 -5.25 7.76 14.51
C PRO A 237 -5.46 8.96 15.43
N TYR A 238 -4.40 9.73 15.72
CA TYR A 238 -4.50 10.95 16.53
C TYR A 238 -5.41 11.99 15.87
N ASN A 239 -5.20 12.29 14.59
CA ASN A 239 -6.03 13.25 13.85
C ASN A 239 -7.48 12.76 13.74
N PHE A 240 -7.68 11.46 13.51
CA PHE A 240 -9.01 10.84 13.52
C PHE A 240 -9.74 11.06 14.86
N ALA A 241 -9.05 10.80 15.97
CA ALA A 241 -9.57 11.04 17.31
C ALA A 241 -9.90 12.53 17.56
N SER A 242 -9.02 13.42 17.12
CA SER A 242 -9.19 14.87 17.23
C SER A 242 -10.45 15.37 16.54
N ILE A 243 -10.67 14.95 15.29
CA ILE A 243 -11.86 15.34 14.51
C ILE A 243 -13.14 14.73 15.08
N LEU A 244 -13.08 13.49 15.56
CA LEU A 244 -14.23 12.87 16.21
C LEU A 244 -14.65 13.65 17.45
N ALA A 245 -13.71 13.97 18.34
CA ALA A 245 -13.96 14.71 19.58
C ALA A 245 -14.46 16.14 19.34
N LYS A 246 -14.04 16.76 18.23
CA LYS A 246 -14.48 18.09 17.81
C LYS A 246 -15.82 18.10 17.09
N HIS A 247 -16.42 16.94 16.82
CA HIS A 247 -17.66 16.79 16.07
C HIS A 247 -17.66 17.54 14.73
N TYR A 248 -16.50 17.60 14.07
CA TYR A 248 -16.36 18.35 12.82
C TYR A 248 -16.82 17.53 11.62
N GLY A 249 -17.62 18.14 10.74
CA GLY A 249 -18.15 17.53 9.54
C GLY A 249 -17.77 18.28 8.26
N ASN A 250 -17.32 17.54 7.25
CA ASN A 250 -17.02 18.05 5.91
C ASN A 250 -17.03 16.90 4.88
N ALA A 251 -18.03 16.87 4.00
CA ALA A 251 -18.16 15.85 2.96
C ALA A 251 -17.29 16.10 1.72
N ASP A 252 -16.86 17.34 1.47
CA ASP A 252 -16.07 17.68 0.28
C ASP A 252 -14.72 16.97 0.26
N PHE A 253 -14.13 16.74 1.44
CA PHE A 253 -12.88 16.01 1.54
C PHE A 253 -12.99 14.57 1.01
N LEU A 254 -14.09 13.86 1.33
CA LEU A 254 -14.35 12.53 0.79
C LEU A 254 -14.61 12.57 -0.71
N LEU A 255 -15.34 13.58 -1.17
CA LEU A 255 -15.67 13.70 -2.60
C LEU A 255 -14.43 14.01 -3.44
N ASN A 256 -13.48 14.80 -2.95
CA ASN A 256 -12.19 15.03 -3.62
C ASN A 256 -11.34 13.76 -3.70
N GLN A 257 -11.54 12.80 -2.80
CA GLN A 257 -10.85 11.51 -2.81
C GLN A 257 -11.46 10.50 -3.78
N VAL A 258 -12.81 10.45 -3.86
CA VAL A 258 -13.55 9.45 -4.62
C VAL A 258 -13.83 9.89 -6.06
N VAL A 259 -14.08 11.19 -6.28
CA VAL A 259 -14.43 11.73 -7.59
C VAL A 259 -13.17 12.17 -8.33
N PRO A 260 -12.84 11.55 -9.48
CA PRO A 260 -11.68 11.95 -10.27
C PRO A 260 -11.78 13.42 -10.67
N LEU A 261 -10.64 14.13 -10.66
CA LEU A 261 -10.50 15.50 -11.16
C LEU A 261 -11.32 16.57 -10.40
N ARG A 262 -11.93 16.25 -9.25
CA ARG A 262 -12.73 17.21 -8.47
C ARG A 262 -11.88 18.26 -7.73
N GLY A 263 -10.61 17.95 -7.44
CA GLY A 263 -9.68 18.86 -6.81
C GLY A 263 -8.65 18.13 -5.94
N SER A 264 -7.76 18.91 -5.32
CA SER A 264 -6.70 18.38 -4.45
C SER A 264 -7.25 17.92 -3.10
N ILE A 265 -6.72 16.82 -2.58
CA ILE A 265 -6.91 16.33 -1.21
C ILE A 265 -5.90 17.08 -0.30
N ALA A 266 -6.00 18.41 -0.28
CA ALA A 266 -5.17 19.24 0.58
C ALA A 266 -5.95 19.57 1.85
N THR A 267 -5.41 19.18 2.99
CA THR A 267 -5.85 19.59 4.33
C THR A 267 -5.19 20.90 4.78
N ALA A 268 -4.03 21.24 4.21
CA ALA A 268 -3.36 22.51 4.46
C ALA A 268 -4.13 23.67 3.83
N GLY A 269 -4.32 24.76 4.57
CA GLY A 269 -5.10 25.93 4.12
C GLY A 269 -6.62 25.71 4.12
N THR A 270 -7.10 24.62 4.71
CA THR A 270 -8.53 24.36 4.93
C THR A 270 -8.97 24.79 6.33
N ASN A 271 -10.29 24.82 6.57
CA ASN A 271 -10.89 25.07 7.87
C ASN A 271 -11.00 23.80 8.75
N ILE A 272 -10.32 22.70 8.39
CA ILE A 272 -10.32 21.47 9.19
C ILE A 272 -9.54 21.77 10.50
N PRO A 273 -10.16 21.58 11.68
CA PRO A 273 -9.59 22.00 12.95
C PRO A 273 -8.55 20.98 13.46
N LEU A 274 -7.45 20.79 12.74
CA LEU A 274 -6.31 19.96 13.19
C LEU A 274 -5.54 20.69 14.31
N ASP A 275 -5.04 19.93 15.30
CA ASP A 275 -4.22 20.52 16.37
C ASP A 275 -2.87 21.04 15.86
N SER A 276 -2.38 20.45 14.77
CA SER A 276 -1.25 20.96 14.02
C SER A 276 -1.56 20.94 12.53
N PRO A 277 -1.76 22.10 11.87
CA PRO A 277 -2.10 22.17 10.45
C PRO A 277 -0.95 21.67 9.55
N THR A 278 0.28 21.62 10.08
CA THR A 278 1.45 21.07 9.37
C THR A 278 1.52 19.54 9.43
N ILE A 279 0.86 18.90 10.41
CA ILE A 279 0.80 17.43 10.53
C ILE A 279 -0.58 16.96 10.05
N ASN A 280 -0.69 16.86 8.74
CA ASN A 280 -1.96 16.74 8.05
C ASN A 280 -2.24 15.32 7.54
N VAL A 281 -1.61 14.33 8.21
CA VAL A 281 -1.70 12.90 7.92
C VAL A 281 -3.01 12.34 8.46
N GLY A 282 -3.80 11.70 7.62
CA GLY A 282 -5.08 11.09 8.01
C GLY A 282 -5.09 9.58 7.81
N THR A 283 -5.95 8.88 8.55
CA THR A 283 -6.28 7.49 8.22
C THR A 283 -7.10 7.45 6.92
N GLU A 284 -7.19 6.27 6.30
CA GLU A 284 -8.12 5.99 5.20
C GLU A 284 -9.57 6.31 5.55
N PHE A 285 -9.90 6.23 6.85
CA PHE A 285 -11.27 6.37 7.37
C PHE A 285 -11.58 7.82 7.76
N PHE A 286 -10.57 8.69 7.79
CA PHE A 286 -10.68 10.10 8.14
C PHE A 286 -11.67 10.90 7.26
N PRO A 287 -11.66 10.77 5.91
CA PRO A 287 -12.68 11.39 5.05
C PRO A 287 -14.10 10.91 5.36
N PHE A 288 -14.27 9.62 5.65
CA PHE A 288 -15.57 9.03 5.93
C PHE A 288 -16.12 9.48 7.28
N LEU A 289 -15.23 9.67 8.28
CA LEU A 289 -15.56 10.27 9.56
C LEU A 289 -16.11 11.70 9.37
N MET A 290 -15.43 12.55 8.60
CA MET A 290 -15.88 13.92 8.37
C MET A 290 -17.18 13.97 7.55
N ALA A 291 -17.37 13.05 6.60
CA ALA A 291 -18.55 13.08 5.74
C ALA A 291 -19.82 12.50 6.41
N MET A 292 -19.66 11.43 7.20
CA MET A 292 -20.78 10.58 7.65
C MET A 292 -20.65 10.16 9.14
N GLY A 293 -19.74 10.78 9.89
CA GLY A 293 -19.52 10.51 11.30
C GLY A 293 -18.93 9.12 11.59
N PRO A 294 -19.01 8.66 12.86
CA PRO A 294 -18.46 7.39 13.31
C PRO A 294 -18.95 6.19 12.51
N ALA A 295 -20.23 6.21 12.14
CA ALA A 295 -20.86 5.14 11.36
C ALA A 295 -20.25 5.03 9.95
N GLY A 296 -19.99 6.16 9.29
CA GLY A 296 -19.29 6.20 8.01
C GLY A 296 -17.88 5.66 8.08
N ALA A 297 -17.12 6.08 9.10
CA ALA A 297 -15.78 5.56 9.34
C ALA A 297 -15.80 4.04 9.56
N PHE A 298 -16.69 3.53 10.41
CA PHE A 298 -16.83 2.10 10.63
C PHE A 298 -17.22 1.34 9.35
N ALA A 299 -18.20 1.85 8.58
CA ALA A 299 -18.60 1.26 7.31
C ALA A 299 -17.44 1.18 6.31
N SER A 300 -16.57 2.20 6.26
CA SER A 300 -15.38 2.19 5.40
C SER A 300 -14.34 1.16 5.82
N ILE A 301 -14.17 0.90 7.13
CA ILE A 301 -13.33 -0.20 7.63
C ILE A 301 -13.86 -1.55 7.17
N ILE A 302 -15.18 -1.76 7.29
CA ILE A 302 -15.83 -2.99 6.84
C ILE A 302 -15.74 -3.15 5.31
N ALA A 303 -15.91 -2.07 4.55
CA ALA A 303 -15.75 -2.08 3.09
C ALA A 303 -14.33 -2.44 2.66
N LEU A 304 -13.31 -1.88 3.31
CA LEU A 304 -11.91 -2.20 3.06
C LEU A 304 -11.61 -3.67 3.39
N TYR A 305 -12.10 -4.16 4.52
CA TYR A 305 -12.02 -5.57 4.87
C TYR A 305 -12.72 -6.46 3.83
N GLY A 306 -13.91 -6.08 3.36
CA GLY A 306 -14.63 -6.78 2.30
C GLY A 306 -13.85 -6.87 0.99
N GLY A 307 -13.21 -5.77 0.57
CA GLY A 307 -12.31 -5.74 -0.59
C GLY A 307 -11.09 -6.67 -0.41
N LEU A 308 -10.54 -6.73 0.80
CA LEU A 308 -9.43 -7.63 1.12
C LEU A 308 -9.87 -9.11 1.08
N VAL A 309 -11.01 -9.45 1.70
CA VAL A 309 -11.62 -10.79 1.64
C VAL A 309 -11.89 -11.19 0.19
N TRP A 310 -12.45 -10.29 -0.62
CA TRP A 310 -12.69 -10.52 -2.04
C TRP A 310 -11.38 -10.83 -2.79
N SER A 311 -10.32 -10.06 -2.55
CA SER A 311 -9.01 -10.30 -3.18
C SER A 311 -8.41 -11.66 -2.78
N VAL A 312 -8.55 -12.07 -1.51
CA VAL A 312 -8.12 -13.40 -1.04
C VAL A 312 -8.93 -14.51 -1.72
N ARG A 313 -10.25 -14.34 -1.86
CA ARG A 313 -11.10 -15.30 -2.59
C ARG A 313 -10.68 -15.42 -4.06
N ARG A 314 -10.30 -14.33 -4.72
CA ARG A 314 -9.78 -14.35 -6.10
C ARG A 314 -8.49 -15.16 -6.21
N VAL A 315 -7.55 -14.95 -5.30
CA VAL A 315 -6.29 -15.71 -5.23
C VAL A 315 -6.54 -17.20 -4.97
N ARG A 316 -7.58 -17.55 -4.21
CA ARG A 316 -7.97 -18.96 -4.00
C ARG A 316 -8.63 -19.58 -5.22
N ALA A 317 -9.50 -18.83 -5.90
CA ALA A 317 -10.29 -19.30 -7.03
C ALA A 317 -9.46 -19.43 -8.31
N SER A 318 -8.41 -18.62 -8.47
CA SER A 318 -7.51 -18.70 -9.62
C SER A 318 -6.06 -18.52 -9.19
N ALA A 319 -5.18 -19.32 -9.77
CA ALA A 319 -3.73 -19.12 -9.67
C ALA A 319 -3.26 -17.98 -10.61
N SER A 320 -4.10 -16.97 -10.90
CA SER A 320 -3.73 -15.87 -11.80
C SER A 320 -2.77 -14.90 -11.14
N LEU A 321 -1.73 -14.50 -11.86
CA LEU A 321 -0.80 -13.44 -11.48
C LEU A 321 -1.54 -12.14 -11.15
N PHE A 322 -2.57 -11.79 -11.91
CA PHE A 322 -3.30 -10.55 -11.73
C PHE A 322 -4.19 -10.57 -10.49
N SER A 323 -4.75 -11.73 -10.13
CA SER A 323 -5.43 -11.91 -8.84
C SER A 323 -4.46 -11.73 -7.68
N LEU A 324 -3.20 -12.18 -7.81
CA LEU A 324 -2.16 -11.93 -6.82
C LEU A 324 -1.80 -10.44 -6.74
N LEU A 325 -1.64 -9.73 -7.87
CA LEU A 325 -1.35 -8.30 -7.88
C LEU A 325 -2.48 -7.48 -7.22
N ILE A 326 -3.74 -7.84 -7.46
CA ILE A 326 -4.89 -7.25 -6.76
C ILE A 326 -4.78 -7.48 -5.25
N PHE A 327 -4.49 -8.71 -4.82
CA PHE A 327 -4.30 -9.00 -3.39
C PHE A 327 -3.13 -8.22 -2.79
N LEU A 328 -1.97 -8.15 -3.46
CA LEU A 328 -0.81 -7.39 -3.00
C LEU A 328 -1.15 -5.91 -2.83
N ARG A 329 -1.90 -5.32 -3.79
CA ARG A 329 -2.38 -3.95 -3.69
C ARG A 329 -3.31 -3.78 -2.50
N MET A 330 -4.34 -4.63 -2.36
CA MET A 330 -5.32 -4.55 -1.28
C MET A 330 -4.67 -4.74 0.10
N ALA A 331 -3.75 -5.69 0.23
CA ALA A 331 -3.01 -5.92 1.46
C ALA A 331 -2.11 -4.73 1.82
N TYR A 332 -1.47 -4.11 0.83
CA TYR A 332 -0.65 -2.92 1.05
C TYR A 332 -1.49 -1.71 1.49
N VAL A 333 -2.58 -1.38 0.76
CA VAL A 333 -3.42 -0.24 1.14
C VAL A 333 -4.13 -0.47 2.47
N ALA A 334 -4.50 -1.72 2.80
CA ALA A 334 -5.00 -2.07 4.12
C ALA A 334 -3.96 -1.87 5.22
N ALA A 335 -2.70 -2.26 4.96
CA ALA A 335 -1.62 -2.09 5.92
C ALA A 335 -1.26 -0.61 6.13
N MET A 336 -1.43 0.20 5.09
CA MET A 336 -1.20 1.64 5.14
C MET A 336 -2.43 2.45 5.57
N ALA A 337 -3.60 1.83 5.73
CA ALA A 337 -4.85 2.51 6.07
C ALA A 337 -4.78 3.37 7.35
N PRO A 338 -3.98 3.04 8.38
CA PRO A 338 -3.84 3.94 9.53
C PRO A 338 -3.02 5.20 9.23
N PHE A 339 -2.24 5.22 8.15
CA PHE A 339 -1.22 6.26 7.90
C PHE A 339 -1.50 7.10 6.66
N ALA A 340 -2.15 6.56 5.63
CA ALA A 340 -2.37 7.28 4.39
C ALA A 340 -3.63 6.78 3.65
N PRO A 341 -4.50 7.70 3.19
CA PRO A 341 -5.63 7.33 2.34
C PRO A 341 -5.13 6.94 0.95
N GLN A 342 -5.33 5.68 0.58
CA GLN A 342 -4.91 5.09 -0.69
C GLN A 342 -5.91 4.06 -1.23
N ALA A 343 -6.75 3.46 -0.39
CA ALA A 343 -7.65 2.38 -0.76
C ALA A 343 -8.86 2.89 -1.57
N PHE A 344 -9.55 3.92 -1.07
CA PHE A 344 -10.74 4.50 -1.70
C PHE A 344 -10.39 5.64 -2.66
N THR A 345 -9.32 5.46 -3.44
CA THR A 345 -8.88 6.42 -4.45
C THR A 345 -9.18 5.90 -5.85
N PHE A 346 -9.39 6.82 -6.79
CA PHE A 346 -9.54 6.45 -8.20
C PHE A 346 -8.36 5.61 -8.70
N MET A 347 -7.12 5.94 -8.31
CA MET A 347 -5.92 5.21 -8.71
C MET A 347 -5.90 3.75 -8.24
N SER A 348 -6.45 3.47 -7.05
CA SER A 348 -6.58 2.09 -6.56
C SER A 348 -7.63 1.31 -7.35
N ALA A 349 -8.79 1.92 -7.59
CA ALA A 349 -9.85 1.34 -8.41
C ALA A 349 -9.37 1.08 -9.86
N ALA A 350 -8.68 2.05 -10.46
CA ALA A 350 -8.09 1.96 -11.79
C ALA A 350 -7.06 0.82 -11.89
N PHE A 351 -6.21 0.65 -10.86
CA PHE A 351 -5.26 -0.46 -10.84
C PHE A 351 -5.95 -1.83 -10.77
N ILE A 352 -7.02 -1.96 -9.96
CA ILE A 352 -7.81 -3.19 -9.89
C ILE A 352 -8.48 -3.48 -11.23
N ALA A 353 -9.12 -2.47 -11.83
CA ALA A 353 -9.74 -2.59 -13.15
C ALA A 353 -8.70 -3.01 -14.21
N LEU A 354 -7.52 -2.39 -14.21
CA LEU A 354 -6.42 -2.73 -15.11
C LEU A 354 -5.96 -4.18 -14.93
N CYS A 355 -5.85 -4.66 -13.69
CA CYS A 355 -5.51 -6.07 -13.43
C CYS A 355 -6.56 -7.03 -13.99
N LEU A 356 -7.84 -6.71 -13.85
CA LEU A 356 -8.94 -7.50 -14.42
C LEU A 356 -8.90 -7.49 -15.95
N SER A 357 -8.64 -6.33 -16.56
CA SER A 357 -8.47 -6.21 -18.01
C SER A 357 -7.27 -7.01 -18.51
N MET A 358 -6.12 -6.91 -17.84
CA MET A 358 -4.92 -7.69 -18.18
C MET A 358 -5.14 -9.19 -18.03
N GLN A 359 -5.89 -9.62 -17.01
CA GLN A 359 -6.29 -11.02 -16.84
C GLN A 359 -7.15 -11.50 -18.01
N TRP A 360 -8.10 -10.69 -18.45
CA TRP A 360 -8.92 -10.99 -19.63
C TRP A 360 -8.07 -11.05 -20.91
N PHE A 361 -7.20 -10.08 -21.16
CA PHE A 361 -6.30 -10.10 -22.32
C PHE A 361 -5.39 -11.33 -22.32
N ALA A 362 -4.83 -11.72 -21.17
CA ALA A 362 -4.02 -12.93 -21.06
C ALA A 362 -4.80 -14.21 -21.37
N ALA A 363 -6.10 -14.26 -21.07
CA ALA A 363 -6.96 -15.38 -21.42
C ALA A 363 -7.21 -15.47 -22.95
N CYS A 364 -7.27 -14.33 -23.63
CA CYS A 364 -7.49 -14.24 -25.09
C CYS A 364 -6.25 -14.54 -25.95
N LEU A 365 -5.04 -14.44 -25.41
CA LEU A 365 -3.82 -14.80 -26.14
C LEU A 365 -3.78 -16.31 -26.45
N PRO A 366 -3.07 -16.81 -27.48
CA PRO A 366 -2.95 -18.25 -27.76
C PRO A 366 -2.07 -19.01 -26.75
N ASN A 367 -2.34 -20.30 -26.48
CA ASN A 367 -1.55 -21.11 -25.51
C ASN A 367 -0.70 -22.10 -26.30
N ARG A 368 0.56 -21.72 -26.54
CA ARG A 368 1.48 -22.57 -27.30
C ARG A 368 1.81 -23.90 -26.60
N LEU A 369 1.73 -23.95 -25.27
CA LEU A 369 1.94 -25.18 -24.48
C LEU A 369 0.78 -26.18 -24.60
N ALA A 370 -0.46 -25.69 -24.76
CA ALA A 370 -1.60 -26.57 -25.00
C ALA A 370 -1.62 -27.07 -26.46
N ALA A 371 -1.17 -26.24 -27.40
CA ALA A 371 -1.07 -26.62 -28.81
C ALA A 371 -0.03 -27.73 -29.05
N SER A 372 1.11 -27.71 -28.35
CA SER A 372 2.14 -28.76 -28.46
C SER A 372 1.71 -30.11 -27.85
N LEU A 373 0.88 -30.09 -26.80
CA LEU A 373 0.36 -31.33 -26.20
C LEU A 373 -0.71 -32.00 -27.06
N LEU A 374 -1.44 -31.23 -27.87
CA LEU A 374 -2.44 -31.73 -28.81
C LEU A 374 -1.82 -32.22 -30.13
N SER A 375 -0.62 -31.71 -30.50
CA SER A 375 0.12 -32.22 -31.68
C SER A 375 0.82 -33.56 -31.41
N ASP A 376 1.07 -33.90 -30.15
CA ASP A 376 1.77 -35.12 -29.74
C ASP A 376 0.84 -36.27 -29.35
N THR A 377 -0.49 -36.12 -29.45
CA THR A 377 -1.41 -37.26 -29.39
C THR A 377 -1.31 -38.07 -30.68
N PRO A 378 -0.72 -39.28 -30.68
CA PRO A 378 -0.75 -40.13 -31.87
C PRO A 378 -2.20 -40.47 -32.19
N MET A 379 -2.64 -40.20 -33.41
CA MET A 379 -3.86 -40.81 -33.91
C MET A 379 -3.63 -42.33 -33.94
N SER A 380 -4.18 -43.04 -32.97
CA SER A 380 -4.28 -44.49 -33.05
C SER A 380 -5.23 -44.86 -34.20
N PRO A 381 -4.85 -45.80 -35.07
CA PRO A 381 -5.62 -46.19 -36.26
C PRO A 381 -6.96 -46.83 -35.94
#